data_AF-A0A9D6A1C3-F1
#
_entry.id   AF-A0A9D6A1C3-F1
#
_cell.length_a   1.000
_cell.length_b   1.000
_cell.length_c   1.000
_cell.angle_alpha   90.00
_cell.angle_beta   90.00
_cell.angle_gamma   90.00
#
_symmetry.space_group_name_H-M   'P 1'
#
loop_
_entity.id
_entity.type
_entity.pdbx_description
1 polymer ?
#
loop_
_entity_poly.entity_id
_entity_poly.type
_entity_poly.pdbx_seq_one_letter_code
_entity_poly.pdbx_strand_id
1 'polypeptide(L)' 'ECLVSSKIEELVRLAAAEQDLASQDFFMKYVREQVEEEATASNLVDRLRLAQGAALLFLDKELAERK' A
#
# COMPACT_ATOMS: atom_id res chain seq x y z
N GLU A 1 4.24 4.25 -5.42
CA GLU A 1 3.09 3.32 -5.37
C GLU A 1 1.82 3.89 -6.01
N CYS A 2 1.56 5.20 -5.92
CA CYS A 2 0.30 5.82 -6.37
C CYS A 2 -0.12 5.64 -7.84
N LEU A 3 0.79 5.30 -8.77
CA LEU A 3 0.43 5.10 -10.19
C LEU A 3 -0.38 3.81 -10.40
N VAL A 4 -0.10 2.78 -9.62
CA VAL A 4 -0.83 1.50 -9.69
C VAL A 4 -2.19 1.66 -9.00
N SER A 5 -2.21 2.34 -7.85
CA SER A 5 -3.44 2.68 -7.11
C SER A 5 -4.41 3.51 -7.97
N SER A 6 -3.92 4.51 -8.72
CA SER A 6 -4.78 5.30 -9.61
C SER A 6 -5.39 4.48 -10.74
N LYS A 7 -4.64 3.52 -11.29
CA LYS A 7 -5.13 2.63 -12.35
C LYS A 7 -6.18 1.65 -11.84
N ILE A 8 -6.02 1.12 -10.62
CA ILE A 8 -7.02 0.24 -10.01
C ILE A 8 -8.31 1.03 -9.73
N GLU A 9 -8.22 2.26 -9.25
CA GLU A 9 -9.41 3.10 -9.06
C GLU A 9 -10.14 3.41 -10.38
N GLU A 10 -9.40 3.65 -11.47
CA GLU A 10 -9.98 3.81 -12.81
C GLU A 10 -10.74 2.56 -13.25
N LEU A 11 -10.19 1.37 -13.00
CA LEU A 11 -10.86 0.09 -13.30
C LEU A 11 -12.11 -0.13 -12.45
N VAL A 12 -12.09 0.22 -11.15
CA VAL A 12 -13.26 0.16 -10.28
C VAL A 12 -14.34 1.13 -10.76
N ARG A 13 -13.96 2.35 -11.17
CA ARG A 13 -14.89 3.35 -11.74
C ARG A 13 -15.50 2.88 -13.06
N LEU A 14 -14.73 2.22 -13.92
CA LEU A 14 -15.23 1.65 -15.16
C LEU A 14 -16.21 0.50 -14.89
N ALA A 15 -15.86 -0.44 -14.01
CA ALA A 15 -16.76 -1.53 -13.63
C ALA A 15 -18.08 -1.02 -13.01
N ALA A 16 -18.01 0.07 -12.23
CA ALA A 16 -19.19 0.75 -11.69
C ALA A 16 -20.09 1.32 -12.80
N ALA A 17 -19.49 1.98 -13.80
CA ALA A 17 -20.21 2.59 -14.91
C ALA A 17 -20.90 1.54 -15.79
N GLU A 18 -20.28 0.38 -15.96
CA GLU A 18 -20.82 -0.77 -16.70
C GLU A 18 -21.80 -1.62 -15.86
N GLN A 19 -22.04 -1.26 -14.59
CA GLN A 19 -22.83 -2.03 -13.63
C GLN A 19 -22.34 -3.49 -13.42
N ASP A 20 -21.06 -3.76 -13.67
CA ASP A 20 -20.44 -5.06 -13.44
C ASP A 20 -20.01 -5.21 -11.97
N LEU A 21 -20.94 -5.72 -11.17
CA LEU A 21 -20.74 -5.96 -9.74
C LEU A 21 -19.63 -6.99 -9.44
N ALA A 22 -19.41 -7.95 -10.33
CA ALA A 22 -18.40 -8.99 -10.13
C ALA A 22 -16.99 -8.42 -10.29
N SER A 23 -16.77 -7.65 -11.36
CA SER A 23 -15.50 -6.94 -11.57
C SER A 23 -15.26 -5.89 -10.50
N GLN A 24 -16.31 -5.19 -10.05
CA GLN A 24 -16.18 -4.21 -8.98
C GLN A 24 -15.74 -4.84 -7.65
N ASP A 25 -16.35 -5.97 -7.23
CA ASP A 25 -15.91 -6.70 -6.02
C ASP A 25 -14.47 -7.22 -6.16
N PHE A 26 -14.12 -7.73 -7.35
CA PHE A 26 -12.77 -8.21 -7.65
C PHE A 26 -11.72 -7.10 -7.49
N PHE A 27 -11.91 -5.94 -8.11
CA PHE A 27 -10.95 -4.83 -8.04
C PHE A 27 -10.92 -4.15 -6.66
N MET A 28 -12.04 -4.13 -5.92
CA MET A 28 -12.08 -3.59 -4.56
C MET A 28 -11.26 -4.39 -3.54
N LYS A 29 -10.83 -5.61 -3.86
CA LYS A 29 -9.86 -6.36 -3.05
C LYS A 29 -8.46 -5.74 -3.18
N TYR A 30 -8.04 -5.44 -4.40
CA TYR A 30 -6.75 -4.80 -4.68
C TYR A 30 -6.67 -3.36 -4.16
N VAL A 31 -7.77 -2.61 -4.18
CA VAL A 31 -7.81 -1.28 -3.54
C VAL A 31 -7.50 -1.38 -2.05
N ARG A 32 -8.09 -2.36 -1.35
CA ARG A 32 -7.86 -2.56 0.08
C ARG A 32 -6.42 -2.99 0.38
N GLU A 33 -5.88 -3.89 -0.42
CA GLU A 33 -4.48 -4.33 -0.32
C GLU A 33 -3.51 -3.15 -0.50
N GLN A 34 -3.71 -2.30 -1.52
CA GLN A 34 -2.88 -1.11 -1.73
C GLN A 34 -2.94 -0.12 -0.56
N VAL A 35 -4.09 0.06 0.10
CA VAL A 35 -4.20 0.94 1.27
C VAL A 35 -3.38 0.42 2.46
N GLU A 36 -3.37 -0.89 2.68
CA GLU A 36 -2.59 -1.51 3.75
C GLU A 36 -1.08 -1.47 3.47
N GLU A 37 -0.67 -1.72 2.21
CA GLU A 37 0.73 -1.62 1.78
C GLU A 37 1.26 -0.19 1.87
N GLU A 38 0.52 0.79 1.32
CA GLU A 38 0.93 2.20 1.33
C GLU A 38 1.01 2.76 2.77
N ALA A 39 0.09 2.35 3.66
CA ALA A 39 0.16 2.72 5.07
C ALA A 39 1.42 2.15 5.76
N THR A 40 1.79 0.91 5.44
CA THR A 40 2.99 0.25 5.96
C THR A 40 4.26 0.93 5.44
N ALA A 41 4.31 1.23 4.14
CA ALA A 41 5.43 1.92 3.50
C ALA A 41 5.60 3.33 4.06
N SER A 42 4.52 4.10 4.22
CA SER A 42 4.57 5.45 4.77
C SER A 42 5.06 5.45 6.23
N ASN A 43 4.58 4.51 7.05
CA ASN A 43 5.06 4.36 8.44
C ASN A 43 6.56 4.04 8.50
N LEU A 44 7.04 3.17 7.60
CA LEU A 44 8.45 2.85 7.51
C LEU A 44 9.31 4.06 7.10
N VAL A 45 8.86 4.83 6.11
CA VAL A 45 9.55 6.05 5.67
C VAL A 45 9.62 7.06 6.81
N ASP A 46 8.55 7.22 7.60
CA ASP A 46 8.55 8.14 8.74
C ASP A 46 9.47 7.67 9.86
N ARG A 47 9.52 6.35 10.14
CA ARG A 47 10.50 5.77 11.07
C ARG A 47 11.94 5.98 10.61
N LEU A 48 12.21 5.83 9.31
CA LEU A 48 13.53 6.08 8.72
C LEU A 48 13.94 7.56 8.81
N ARG A 49 13.00 8.48 8.59
CA ARG A 49 13.25 9.94 8.74
C ARG A 49 13.58 10.35 10.17
N LEU A 50 13.00 9.67 11.15
CA LEU A 50 13.24 9.93 12.57
C LEU A 50 14.51 9.25 13.10
N ALA A 51 14.94 8.16 12.49
CA ALA A 51 16.12 7.40 12.91
C ALA A 51 17.44 8.09 12.54
N GLN A 52 18.34 8.25 13.50
CA GLN A 52 19.72 8.70 13.28
C GLN A 52 20.72 7.85 14.08
N GLY A 53 21.94 7.72 13.57
CA GLY A 53 23.02 7.00 14.26
C GLY A 53 22.65 5.55 14.60
N ALA A 54 22.80 5.17 15.88
CA ALA A 54 22.50 3.81 16.34
C ALA A 54 21.04 3.37 16.12
N ALA A 55 20.09 4.31 16.03
CA ALA A 55 18.67 3.98 15.78
C ALA A 55 18.44 3.35 14.39
N LEU A 56 19.26 3.70 13.39
CA LEU A 56 19.21 3.07 12.06
C LEU A 56 19.62 1.59 12.11
N LEU A 57 20.63 1.23 12.91
CA LEU A 57 21.07 -0.16 13.08
C LEU A 57 20.01 -1.02 13.77
N PHE A 58 19.27 -0.45 14.73
CA PHE A 58 18.17 -1.16 15.37
C PHE A 58 16.97 -1.34 14.43
N LEU A 59 16.63 -0.31 13.65
CA LEU A 59 15.56 -0.40 12.67
C LEU A 59 15.86 -1.41 11.56
N ASP A 60 17.10 -1.45 11.06
CA ASP A 60 17.56 -2.44 10.07
C ASP A 60 17.36 -3.88 10.57
N LYS A 61 17.72 -4.13 11.83
CA LYS A 61 17.54 -5.44 12.47
C LYS A 61 16.06 -5.82 12.65
N GLU A 62 15.21 -4.88 13.06
CA GLU A 62 13.76 -5.09 13.21
C GLU A 62 13.09 -5.45 11.87
N LEU A 63 13.51 -4.79 10.78
CA LEU A 63 12.99 -5.06 9.44
C LEU A 63 13.44 -6.44 8.92
N ALA A 64 14.67 -6.86 9.23
CA ALA A 64 15.18 -8.17 8.85
C ALA A 64 14.45 -9.35 9.56
N GLU A 65 13.79 -9.09 10.69
CA GLU A 65 13.02 -10.08 11.45
C GLU A 65 11.57 -10.24 10.93
N ARG A 66 11.06 -9.32 10.10
CA ARG A 66 9.77 -9.49 9.40
C ARG A 66 9.94 -10.46 8.22
N LYS A 67 9.70 -11.74 8.47
CA LYS A 67 9.42 -12.75 7.42
C LYS A 67 7.93 -12.91 7.20
#